data_AF-H7G170-F1
#
_entry.id   AF-H7G170-F1
#
_cell.length_a   1.000
_cell.length_b   1.000
_cell.length_c   1.000
_cell.angle_alpha   90.00
_cell.angle_beta   90.00
_cell.angle_gamma   90.00
#
_symmetry.space_group_name_H-M   'P 1'
#
loop_
_entity.id
_entity.type
_entity.pdbx_description
1 polymer ?
#
loop_
_entity_poly.entity_id
_entity_poly.type
_entity_poly.pdbx_seq_one_letter_code
_entity_poly.pdbx_strand_id
1 'polypeptide(L)'
;MKNVWLILKLIRYLLVGIICLTLIFIYKEDITFYPTKYTFEMQHMYFFITTAILPFFRLKHQSWFISDGEPVVSYKQKALDLHHQDLAQNHKDRKWTSNGVYTNPYEYMSVDTMSHDNMSEWLYSIAKSVNMSILFIFFGPIFIVIGIYVKYKS
;
A
#
# COMPACT_ATOMS: atom_id res chain seq x y z
N MET A 1 14.76 11.18 -19.52
CA MET A 1 13.88 11.58 -18.40
C MET A 1 13.42 10.41 -17.52
N LYS A 2 12.96 9.27 -18.08
CA LYS A 2 12.50 8.09 -17.30
C LYS A 2 13.53 7.57 -16.27
N ASN A 3 14.81 7.50 -16.65
CA ASN A 3 15.88 7.01 -15.77
C ASN A 3 16.14 7.94 -14.57
N VAL A 4 16.05 9.27 -14.79
CA VAL A 4 16.21 10.26 -13.72
C VAL A 4 15.11 10.11 -12.67
N TRP A 5 13.86 9.87 -13.11
CA TRP A 5 12.75 9.66 -12.20
C TRP A 5 12.85 8.36 -11.39
N LEU A 6 13.38 7.28 -11.98
CA LEU A 6 13.69 6.04 -11.25
C LEU A 6 14.76 6.26 -10.19
N ILE A 7 15.81 7.01 -10.52
CA ILE A 7 16.88 7.35 -9.58
C ILE A 7 16.32 8.17 -8.40
N LEU A 8 15.51 9.20 -8.69
CA LEU A 8 14.87 10.01 -7.63
C LEU A 8 13.98 9.17 -6.71
N LYS A 9 13.21 8.23 -7.27
CA LYS A 9 12.41 7.29 -6.48
C LYS A 9 13.27 6.41 -5.58
N LEU A 10 14.39 5.90 -6.12
CA LEU A 10 15.32 5.06 -5.38
C LEU A 10 15.96 5.82 -4.22
N ILE A 11 16.43 7.04 -4.47
CA ILE A 11 16.98 7.93 -3.45
C ILE A 11 15.95 8.18 -2.35
N ARG A 12 14.69 8.49 -2.72
CA ARG A 12 13.62 8.69 -1.74
C ARG A 12 13.43 7.47 -0.84
N TYR A 13 13.40 6.26 -1.40
CA TYR A 13 13.23 5.04 -0.62
C TYR A 13 14.44 4.75 0.29
N LEU A 14 15.66 5.01 -0.18
CA LEU A 14 16.87 4.87 0.64
C LEU A 14 16.87 5.86 1.81
N LEU A 15 16.52 7.13 1.58
CA LEU A 15 16.48 8.14 2.64
C LEU A 15 15.48 7.76 3.75
N VAL A 16 14.28 7.30 3.37
CA VAL A 16 13.27 6.83 4.33
C VAL A 16 13.79 5.60 5.09
N GLY A 17 14.44 4.65 4.41
CA GLY A 17 15.03 3.46 5.03
C GLY A 17 16.11 3.81 6.06
N ILE A 18 16.99 4.76 5.74
CA ILE A 18 18.04 5.23 6.66
C ILE A 18 17.41 5.88 7.89
N ILE A 19 16.40 6.74 7.73
CA ILE A 19 15.70 7.37 8.85
C ILE A 19 15.01 6.32 9.73
N CYS A 20 14.36 5.31 9.17
CA CYS A 20 13.75 4.25 9.96
C CYS A 20 14.79 3.44 10.73
N LEU A 21 15.92 3.11 10.10
CA LEU A 21 16.98 2.33 10.73
C LEU A 21 17.66 3.09 11.87
N THR A 22 17.90 4.40 11.71
CA THR A 22 18.43 5.23 12.80
C THR A 22 17.44 5.34 13.96
N LEU A 23 16.14 5.50 13.69
CA LEU A 23 15.11 5.49 14.73
C LEU A 23 15.07 4.17 15.51
N ILE A 24 15.23 3.02 14.83
CA ILE A 24 15.30 1.71 15.49
C ILE A 24 16.52 1.61 16.41
N PHE A 25 17.69 2.06 15.95
CA PHE A 25 18.91 2.02 16.75
C PHE A 25 18.87 2.97 17.95
N ILE A 26 18.21 4.13 17.82
CA ILE A 26 17.93 5.01 18.95
C ILE A 26 16.98 4.33 19.94
N TYR A 27 15.92 3.68 19.45
CA TYR A 27 14.95 2.98 20.30
C TYR A 27 15.56 1.80 21.09
N LYS A 28 16.47 1.05 20.48
CA LYS A 28 17.20 -0.04 21.17
C LYS A 28 18.35 0.45 22.05
N GLU A 29 18.60 1.75 22.13
CA GLU A 29 19.76 2.36 22.81
C GLU A 29 21.12 1.91 22.26
N ASP A 30 21.15 1.35 21.04
CA ASP A 30 22.38 0.94 20.35
C ASP A 30 23.21 2.13 19.89
N ILE A 31 22.55 3.28 19.68
CA ILE A 31 23.18 4.58 19.43
C ILE A 31 22.71 5.54 20.52
N THR A 32 23.60 5.84 21.47
CA THR A 32 23.39 6.94 22.42
C THR A 32 24.13 8.17 21.92
N PHE A 33 23.49 9.35 21.93
CA PHE A 33 24.15 10.60 21.53
C PHE A 33 25.04 11.16 22.64
N TYR A 34 24.76 10.86 23.91
CA TYR A 34 25.55 11.30 25.07
C TYR A 34 25.50 10.26 26.21
N PRO A 35 26.64 9.62 26.59
CA PRO A 35 27.90 9.57 25.86
C PRO A 35 27.73 8.86 24.50
N THR A 36 28.51 9.24 23.50
CA THR A 36 28.48 8.59 22.17
C THR A 36 29.01 7.16 22.29
N LYS A 37 28.09 6.20 22.32
CA LYS A 37 28.42 4.79 22.35
C LYS A 37 27.65 4.10 21.23
N TYR A 38 28.39 3.32 20.44
CA TYR A 38 27.82 2.43 19.45
C TYR A 38 28.23 1.00 19.80
N THR A 39 27.25 0.15 20.07
CA THR A 39 27.45 -1.29 20.26
C THR A 39 27.11 -1.99 18.96
N PHE A 40 28.07 -2.70 18.37
CA PHE A 40 27.81 -3.46 17.14
C PHE A 40 27.25 -4.83 17.46
N GLU A 41 26.03 -5.12 16.98
CA GLU A 41 25.44 -6.46 17.02
C GLU A 41 25.28 -7.04 15.61
N MET A 42 25.36 -8.37 15.48
CA MET A 42 25.12 -9.06 14.20
C MET A 42 23.72 -8.78 13.61
N GLN A 43 22.74 -8.47 14.47
CA GLN A 43 21.40 -8.08 14.05
C GLN A 43 21.41 -6.76 13.25
N HIS A 44 22.31 -5.82 13.58
CA HIS A 44 22.44 -4.55 12.88
C HIS A 44 22.87 -4.75 11.44
N MET A 45 23.78 -5.70 11.20
CA MET A 45 24.21 -6.06 9.85
C MET A 45 23.05 -6.62 9.02
N TYR A 46 22.22 -7.48 9.64
CA TYR A 46 21.02 -7.99 8.98
C TYR A 46 20.06 -6.87 8.59
N PHE A 47 19.69 -5.99 9.53
CA PHE A 47 18.80 -4.86 9.27
C PHE A 47 19.35 -3.91 8.21
N PHE A 48 20.66 -3.65 8.22
CA PHE A 48 21.32 -2.82 7.22
C PHE A 48 21.20 -3.42 5.82
N ILE A 49 21.54 -4.71 5.67
CA ILE A 49 21.46 -5.42 4.39
C ILE A 49 20.03 -5.45 3.87
N THR A 50 19.05 -5.81 4.71
CA THR A 50 17.64 -5.86 4.28
C THR A 50 17.12 -4.49 3.87
N THR A 51 17.49 -3.44 4.61
CA THR A 51 17.08 -2.07 4.30
C THR A 51 17.70 -1.56 2.99
N ALA A 52 18.97 -1.92 2.72
CA ALA A 52 19.64 -1.55 1.48
C ALA A 52 19.04 -2.25 0.24
N ILE A 53 18.58 -3.50 0.38
CA ILE A 53 17.99 -4.27 -0.73
C ILE A 53 16.53 -3.89 -0.99
N LEU A 54 15.77 -3.53 0.05
CA LEU A 54 14.35 -3.17 -0.02
C LEU A 54 13.98 -2.20 -1.17
N PRO A 55 14.68 -1.07 -1.42
CA PRO A 55 14.32 -0.14 -2.50
C PRO A 55 14.42 -0.79 -3.89
N PHE A 56 15.41 -1.64 -4.12
CA PHE A 56 15.55 -2.37 -5.39
C PHE A 56 14.41 -3.39 -5.55
N PHE A 57 14.11 -4.12 -4.48
CA PHE A 57 13.02 -5.09 -4.47
C PHE A 57 11.66 -4.42 -4.74
N ARG A 58 11.41 -3.27 -4.13
CA ARG A 58 10.18 -2.48 -4.30
C ARG A 58 10.00 -1.95 -5.72
N LEU A 59 11.09 -1.56 -6.40
CA LEU A 59 11.03 -1.12 -7.79
C LEU A 59 10.72 -2.28 -8.75
N LYS A 60 11.26 -3.48 -8.48
CA LYS A 60 11.02 -4.66 -9.31
C LYS A 60 9.63 -5.27 -9.10
N HIS A 61 9.14 -5.27 -7.86
CA HIS A 61 7.87 -5.90 -7.46
C HIS A 61 6.85 -4.84 -7.04
N GLN A 62 6.64 -3.80 -7.85
CA GLN A 62 5.80 -2.66 -7.47
C GLN A 62 4.35 -3.06 -7.09
N SER A 63 3.77 -4.04 -7.77
CA SER A 63 2.42 -4.58 -7.52
C SER A 63 2.25 -5.21 -6.13
N TRP A 64 3.35 -5.62 -5.49
CA TRP A 64 3.31 -6.17 -4.14
C TRP A 64 3.18 -5.08 -3.08
N PHE A 65 3.67 -3.87 -3.39
CA PHE A 65 3.66 -2.74 -2.47
C PHE A 65 2.54 -1.75 -2.73
N ILE A 66 2.07 -1.65 -3.97
CA ILE A 66 0.98 -0.77 -4.39
C ILE A 66 -0.24 -1.63 -4.67
N SER A 67 -1.44 -1.16 -4.31
CA SER A 67 -2.69 -1.79 -4.72
C SER A 67 -2.91 -1.50 -6.21
N ASP A 68 -2.74 -2.51 -7.06
CA ASP A 68 -3.10 -2.39 -8.47
C ASP A 68 -4.62 -2.55 -8.62
N GLY A 69 -5.31 -1.42 -8.75
CA GLY A 69 -6.54 -1.32 -9.53
C GLY A 69 -7.87 -1.82 -8.95
N GLU A 70 -7.90 -2.54 -7.83
CA GLU A 70 -9.18 -2.78 -7.15
C GLU A 70 -9.51 -1.59 -6.23
N PRO A 71 -10.54 -0.78 -6.55
CA PRO A 71 -10.94 0.31 -5.69
C PRO A 71 -11.30 -0.27 -4.33
N VAL A 72 -10.66 0.23 -3.28
CA VAL A 72 -11.00 -0.17 -1.92
C VAL A 72 -12.30 0.55 -1.58
N VAL A 73 -13.39 -0.08 -2.01
CA VAL A 73 -14.75 0.43 -1.80
C VAL A 73 -14.98 0.51 -0.30
N SER A 74 -15.21 1.72 0.21
CA SER A 74 -15.58 1.92 1.60
C SER A 74 -16.81 1.08 1.93
N TYR A 75 -16.93 0.59 3.18
CA TYR A 75 -18.10 -0.20 3.60
C TYR A 75 -19.42 0.51 3.28
N LYS A 76 -19.44 1.84 3.44
CA LYS A 76 -20.60 2.68 3.10
C LYS A 76 -20.91 2.66 1.61
N GLN A 77 -19.88 2.81 0.77
CA GLN A 77 -20.03 2.76 -0.68
C GLN A 77 -20.48 1.37 -1.14
N LYS A 78 -19.94 0.31 -0.55
CA LYS A 78 -20.36 -1.07 -0.84
C LYS A 78 -21.82 -1.32 -0.43
N ALA A 79 -22.25 -0.80 0.71
CA ALA A 79 -23.63 -0.90 1.15
C ALA A 79 -24.59 -0.13 0.23
N LEU A 80 -24.17 1.03 -0.25
CA LEU A 80 -24.91 1.86 -1.20
C LEU A 80 -25.00 1.18 -2.58
N ASP A 81 -23.90 0.60 -3.08
CA ASP A 81 -23.88 -0.17 -4.32
C ASP A 81 -24.78 -1.42 -4.23
N LEU A 82 -24.76 -2.13 -3.09
CA LEU A 82 -25.66 -3.25 -2.83
C LEU A 82 -27.12 -2.81 -2.80
N HIS A 83 -27.42 -1.68 -2.15
CA HIS A 83 -28.76 -1.11 -2.14
C HIS A 83 -29.24 -0.74 -3.55
N HIS A 84 -28.36 -0.19 -4.39
CA HIS A 84 -28.68 0.09 -5.80
C HIS A 84 -28.89 -1.18 -6.61
N GLN A 85 -28.11 -2.21 -6.36
CA GLN A 85 -28.30 -3.53 -6.97
C GLN A 85 -29.64 -4.14 -6.58
N ASP A 86 -30.02 -4.09 -5.31
CA ASP A 86 -31.29 -4.62 -4.81
C ASP A 86 -32.49 -3.84 -5.38
N LEU A 87 -32.40 -2.51 -5.44
CA LEU A 87 -33.42 -1.68 -6.08
C LEU A 87 -33.52 -2.00 -7.58
N ALA A 88 -32.40 -2.08 -8.31
CA ALA A 88 -32.41 -2.43 -9.73
C ALA A 88 -33.00 -3.84 -9.96
N GLN A 89 -32.70 -4.80 -9.10
CA GLN A 89 -33.25 -6.17 -9.19
C GLN A 89 -34.76 -6.22 -8.92
N ASN A 90 -35.26 -5.40 -7.99
CA ASN A 90 -36.69 -5.30 -7.65
C ASN A 90 -37.48 -4.47 -8.68
N HIS A 91 -36.81 -3.67 -9.51
CA HIS A 91 -37.40 -2.90 -10.59
C HIS A 91 -37.45 -3.71 -11.90
N LYS A 92 -38.22 -4.80 -11.90
CA LYS A 92 -38.57 -5.59 -13.08
C LYS A 92 -40.08 -5.52 -13.37
N ASP A 93 -40.43 -5.47 -14.64
CA ASP A 93 -41.79 -5.53 -15.20
C ASP A 93 -42.71 -4.36 -14.81
N ARG A 94 -42.14 -3.17 -14.64
CA ARG A 94 -42.91 -1.94 -14.39
C ARG A 94 -43.38 -1.31 -15.70
N LYS A 95 -44.64 -0.85 -15.71
CA LYS A 95 -45.35 -0.36 -16.91
C LYS A 95 -44.74 0.88 -17.58
N TRP A 96 -43.93 1.66 -16.85
CA TRP A 96 -43.43 2.98 -17.28
C TRP A 96 -41.92 3.16 -17.15
N THR A 97 -41.16 2.13 -16.77
CA THR A 97 -39.70 2.21 -16.57
C THR A 97 -39.03 0.97 -17.15
N SER A 98 -37.88 1.14 -17.81
CA SER A 98 -37.09 0.01 -18.29
C SER A 98 -36.61 -0.86 -17.14
N ASN A 99 -36.62 -2.18 -17.35
CA ASN A 99 -36.18 -3.16 -16.36
C ASN A 99 -34.72 -2.88 -15.94
N GLY A 100 -34.48 -2.79 -14.63
CA GLY A 100 -33.16 -2.54 -14.06
C GLY A 100 -32.69 -1.09 -14.07
N VAL A 101 -33.50 -0.13 -14.54
CA VAL A 101 -33.17 1.30 -14.49
C VAL A 101 -33.93 1.97 -13.35
N TYR A 102 -33.20 2.30 -12.28
CA TYR A 102 -33.66 3.13 -11.17
C TYR A 102 -32.70 4.32 -11.04
N THR A 103 -33.23 5.53 -11.20
CA THR A 103 -32.47 6.77 -11.02
C THR A 103 -33.17 7.60 -9.95
N ASN A 104 -32.58 7.69 -8.77
CA ASN A 104 -33.04 8.62 -7.74
C ASN A 104 -32.37 9.98 -7.96
N PRO A 105 -33.11 11.02 -8.39
CA PRO A 105 -32.53 12.33 -8.70
C PRO A 105 -31.93 13.04 -7.48
N TYR A 106 -32.27 12.63 -6.25
CA TYR A 106 -31.72 13.21 -5.02
C TYR A 106 -30.39 12.59 -4.60
N GLU A 107 -30.03 11.44 -5.16
CA GLU A 107 -28.83 10.67 -4.81
C GLU A 107 -27.55 11.44 -5.13
N TYR A 108 -27.54 12.13 -6.27
CA TYR A 108 -26.43 12.96 -6.75
C TYR A 108 -26.36 14.36 -6.11
N MET A 109 -27.33 14.72 -5.26
CA MET A 109 -27.31 15.98 -4.51
C MET A 109 -26.72 15.83 -3.11
N SER A 110 -26.36 14.61 -2.70
CA SER A 110 -25.76 14.36 -1.40
C SER A 110 -24.27 14.73 -1.38
N VAL A 111 -23.87 15.44 -0.33
CA VAL A 111 -22.49 15.92 -0.10
C VAL A 111 -21.51 14.75 0.12
N ASP A 112 -22.03 13.56 0.37
CA ASP A 112 -21.26 12.34 0.67
C ASP A 112 -20.64 11.65 -0.56
N THR A 113 -21.07 12.01 -1.78
CA THR A 113 -20.63 11.36 -3.02
C THR A 113 -19.29 11.88 -3.57
N MET A 114 -18.73 12.96 -3.02
CA MET A 114 -17.50 13.57 -3.52
C MET A 114 -16.39 13.45 -2.47
N SER A 115 -15.36 12.63 -2.76
CA SER A 115 -13.98 12.67 -2.22
C SER A 115 -13.50 11.60 -1.22
N HIS A 116 -14.35 10.78 -0.60
CA HIS A 116 -13.85 9.82 0.42
C HIS A 116 -13.14 8.58 -0.17
N ASP A 117 -13.52 8.13 -1.37
CA ASP A 117 -12.96 6.91 -1.96
C ASP A 117 -11.47 7.05 -2.36
N ASN A 118 -11.05 8.24 -2.81
CA ASN A 118 -9.64 8.49 -3.14
C ASN A 118 -8.73 8.45 -1.90
N MET A 119 -9.25 8.82 -0.72
CA MET A 119 -8.46 8.85 0.51
C MET A 119 -8.30 7.45 1.10
N SER A 120 -9.34 6.61 1.06
CA SER A 120 -9.27 5.23 1.55
C SER A 120 -8.33 4.37 0.70
N GLU A 121 -8.36 4.51 -0.62
CA GLU A 121 -7.45 3.81 -1.52
C GLU A 121 -5.99 4.21 -1.30
N TRP A 122 -5.73 5.51 -1.16
CA TRP A 122 -4.39 6.01 -0.88
C TRP A 122 -3.87 5.50 0.46
N LEU A 123 -4.69 5.58 1.52
CA LEU A 123 -4.32 5.11 2.85
C LEU A 123 -4.08 3.60 2.87
N TYR A 124 -4.93 2.83 2.18
CA TYR A 124 -4.75 1.39 2.04
C TYR A 124 -3.45 1.06 1.32
N SER A 125 -3.14 1.75 0.22
CA SER A 125 -1.89 1.58 -0.52
C SER A 125 -0.67 1.89 0.36
N ILE A 126 -0.74 2.94 1.19
CA ILE A 126 0.31 3.24 2.18
C ILE A 126 0.43 2.12 3.20
N ALA A 127 -0.67 1.71 3.83
CA ALA A 127 -0.69 0.67 4.85
C ALA A 127 -0.18 -0.67 4.33
N LYS A 128 -0.64 -1.10 3.14
CA LYS A 128 -0.13 -2.27 2.41
C LYS A 128 1.38 -2.14 2.22
N SER A 129 1.85 -0.98 1.77
CA SER A 129 3.27 -0.79 1.50
C SER A 129 4.15 -0.80 2.76
N VAL A 130 3.65 -0.27 3.88
CA VAL A 130 4.33 -0.28 5.18
C VAL A 130 4.38 -1.71 5.71
N ASN A 131 3.25 -2.40 5.75
CA ASN A 131 3.18 -3.79 6.21
C ASN A 131 4.08 -4.71 5.39
N MET A 132 4.08 -4.59 4.07
CA MET A 132 4.97 -5.37 3.20
C MET A 132 6.45 -5.04 3.42
N SER A 133 6.78 -3.77 3.72
CA SER A 133 8.15 -3.38 4.04
C SER A 133 8.60 -3.96 5.39
N ILE A 134 7.73 -3.96 6.40
CA ILE A 134 7.99 -4.58 7.71
C ILE A 134 8.21 -6.09 7.55
N LEU A 135 7.32 -6.77 6.84
CA LEU A 135 7.45 -8.21 6.56
C LEU A 135 8.75 -8.51 5.81
N PHE A 136 9.13 -7.68 4.84
CA PHE A 136 10.39 -7.83 4.12
C PHE A 136 11.61 -7.66 5.03
N ILE A 137 11.58 -6.74 5.98
CA ILE A 137 12.68 -6.56 6.94
C ILE A 137 12.85 -7.83 7.79
N PHE A 138 11.76 -8.42 8.30
CA PHE A 138 11.86 -9.65 9.10
C PHE A 138 12.19 -10.90 8.28
N PHE A 139 11.71 -11.00 7.06
CA PHE A 139 11.79 -12.22 6.23
C PHE A 139 12.53 -12.00 4.91
N GLY A 140 13.49 -11.09 4.86
CA GLY A 140 14.18 -10.65 3.63
C GLY A 140 14.67 -11.80 2.74
N PRO A 141 15.38 -12.81 3.27
CA PRO A 141 15.84 -13.96 2.49
C PRO A 141 14.69 -14.72 1.82
N ILE A 142 13.57 -14.93 2.53
CA ILE A 142 12.40 -15.65 2.02
C ILE A 142 11.76 -14.86 0.87
N PHE A 143 11.60 -13.55 1.01
CA PHE A 143 11.06 -12.69 -0.04
C PHE A 143 11.89 -12.72 -1.33
N ILE A 144 13.22 -12.79 -1.21
CA ILE A 144 14.11 -12.91 -2.36
C ILE A 144 13.90 -14.25 -3.07
N VAL A 145 13.84 -15.35 -2.31
CA VAL A 145 13.60 -16.70 -2.87
C VAL A 145 12.24 -16.76 -3.59
N ILE A 146 11.18 -16.25 -2.96
CA ILE A 146 9.85 -16.19 -3.57
C ILE A 146 9.86 -15.31 -4.83
N GLY A 147 10.51 -14.15 -4.78
CA GLY A 147 10.61 -13.25 -5.94
C GLY A 147 11.35 -13.86 -7.12
N ILE A 148 12.34 -14.73 -6.87
CA ILE A 148 13.02 -15.53 -7.90
C ILE A 148 12.05 -16.60 -8.43
N TYR A 149 11.41 -17.37 -7.55
CA TYR A 149 10.47 -18.44 -7.94
C TYR A 149 9.31 -17.93 -8.80
N VAL A 150 8.67 -16.82 -8.41
CA VAL A 150 7.59 -16.19 -9.17
C VAL A 150 8.07 -15.74 -10.55
N LYS A 151 9.30 -15.23 -10.66
CA LYS A 151 9.90 -14.85 -11.96
C LYS A 151 10.12 -16.06 -12.87
N TYR A 152 10.43 -17.23 -12.33
CA TYR A 152 10.63 -18.45 -13.13
C TYR A 152 9.32 -19.08 -13.62
N LYS A 153 8.21 -18.83 -12.92
CA LYS A 153 6.88 -19.37 -13.27
C LYS A 153 6.12 -18.47 -14.26
N SER A 154 6.44 -17.18 -14.30
CA SER A 154 5.90 -16.20 -15.25
C SER A 154 6.65 -16.23 -16.57
#